data_AF-A0A1D2SF37-F1
#
_entry.id   AF-A0A1D2SF37-F1
#
_cell.length_a   1.000
_cell.length_b   1.000
_cell.length_c   1.000
_cell.angle_alpha   90.00
_cell.angle_beta   90.00
_cell.angle_gamma   90.00
#
_symmetry.space_group_name_H-M   'P 1'
#
loop_
_entity.id
_entity.type
_entity.pdbx_description
1 polymer ?
#
loop_
_entity_poly.entity_id
_entity_poly.type
_entity_poly.pdbx_seq_one_letter_code
_entity_poly.pdbx_strand_id
1 'polypeptide(L)'
;MVTDPDSGLTLDTAPGVSYQQTLDDPCVIGGPDCSNPAGFPQTTAAAGGGGTSSDYSSPTYSIAQILGVIGTTNAFTVGLDYNDTSVPQELRRFEAVYDNGSGTTSSQVFDVVTSLKTVYNGTGFSDFLMSGFLLPYTTGTVKFHAAWFNNDGRDNYFLIGAEPTIHVPEPAMLGLLGLGAAALGFAGRRRRTS
;
A
#
# COMPACT_ATOMS: atom_id res chain seq x y z
N MET A 1 -14.75 0.66 -6.48
CA MET A 1 -14.33 -0.57 -7.18
C MET A 1 -14.37 -0.40 -8.70
N VAL A 2 -13.23 -0.64 -9.35
CA VAL A 2 -13.04 -0.79 -10.79
C VAL A 2 -12.52 -2.21 -11.03
N THR A 3 -12.97 -2.89 -12.08
CA THR A 3 -12.53 -4.25 -12.42
C THR A 3 -11.95 -4.26 -13.82
N ASP A 4 -10.77 -4.86 -13.97
CA ASP A 4 -10.21 -5.19 -15.27
C ASP A 4 -10.94 -6.42 -15.84
N PRO A 5 -11.59 -6.30 -17.00
CA PRO A 5 -12.40 -7.40 -17.56
C PRO A 5 -11.56 -8.56 -18.08
N ASP A 6 -10.28 -8.35 -18.39
CA ASP A 6 -9.42 -9.36 -19.00
C ASP A 6 -8.65 -10.15 -17.94
N SER A 7 -8.17 -9.49 -16.88
CA SER A 7 -7.44 -10.13 -15.80
C SER A 7 -8.30 -10.50 -14.59
N GLY A 8 -9.48 -9.87 -14.44
CA GLY A 8 -10.31 -10.00 -13.24
C GLY A 8 -9.75 -9.28 -12.01
N LEU A 9 -8.64 -8.54 -12.16
CA LEU A 9 -8.08 -7.73 -11.10
C LEU A 9 -9.05 -6.60 -10.74
N THR A 10 -9.14 -6.28 -9.45
CA THR A 10 -10.00 -5.21 -8.95
C THR A 10 -9.18 -4.14 -8.26
N LEU A 11 -9.55 -2.89 -8.46
CA LEU A 11 -9.03 -1.74 -7.75
C LEU A 11 -10.18 -1.12 -6.95
N ASP A 12 -10.08 -1.17 -5.62
CA ASP A 12 -11.08 -0.57 -4.75
C ASP A 12 -10.48 0.49 -3.85
N THR A 13 -11.30 1.43 -3.41
CA THR A 13 -10.91 2.38 -2.37
C THR A 13 -10.64 1.59 -1.09
N ALA A 14 -9.50 1.84 -0.45
CA ALA A 14 -9.15 1.17 0.78
C ALA A 14 -10.17 1.51 1.88
N PRO A 15 -10.65 0.53 2.66
CA PRO A 15 -11.56 0.81 3.76
C PRO A 15 -10.77 1.46 4.90
N GLY A 16 -10.76 2.80 4.98
CA GLY A 16 -10.09 3.47 6.10
C GLY A 16 -8.55 3.42 6.03
N VAL A 17 -7.94 3.83 7.14
CA VAL A 17 -6.50 3.77 7.42
C VAL A 17 -6.04 2.35 7.79
N SER A 18 -6.39 1.35 6.97
CA SER A 18 -6.21 -0.06 7.34
C SER A 18 -4.82 -0.64 7.05
N TYR A 19 -4.06 -0.02 6.16
CA TYR A 19 -2.74 -0.52 5.75
C TYR A 19 -1.75 0.63 5.66
N GLN A 20 -0.75 0.64 6.53
CA GLN A 20 0.28 1.67 6.62
C GLN A 20 1.59 1.18 6.02
N GLN A 21 2.08 1.89 5.00
CA GLN A 21 3.26 1.49 4.22
C GLN A 21 4.55 1.39 5.03
N THR A 22 4.62 2.08 6.18
CA THR A 22 5.81 2.10 7.03
C THR A 22 5.83 0.99 8.08
N LEU A 23 4.66 0.42 8.41
CA LEU A 23 4.51 -0.54 9.50
C LEU A 23 4.14 -1.93 9.02
N ASP A 24 3.34 -2.05 7.97
CA ASP A 24 2.71 -3.32 7.66
C ASP A 24 3.50 -4.10 6.60
N ASP A 25 4.00 -3.42 5.56
CA ASP A 25 4.32 -4.11 4.30
C ASP A 25 5.45 -3.44 3.47
N PRO A 26 6.24 -4.20 2.68
CA PRO A 26 7.35 -3.64 1.92
C PRO A 26 6.88 -3.08 0.61
N CYS A 27 7.47 -1.95 0.21
CA CYS A 27 7.24 -1.41 -1.11
C CYS A 27 8.02 -2.20 -2.16
N VAL A 28 7.39 -2.41 -3.30
CA VAL A 28 8.07 -2.90 -4.51
C VAL A 28 8.52 -1.74 -5.39
N ILE A 29 7.78 -0.63 -5.35
CA ILE A 29 8.03 0.65 -6.01
C ILE A 29 7.53 1.74 -5.06
N GLY A 30 8.35 2.73 -4.72
CA GLY A 30 7.92 3.77 -3.79
C GLY A 30 9.05 4.55 -3.13
N GLY A 31 8.85 4.89 -1.86
CA GLY A 31 9.78 5.64 -1.03
C GLY A 31 10.62 4.82 -0.06
N PRO A 32 11.75 5.39 0.39
CA PRO A 32 12.62 4.73 1.37
C PRO A 32 11.93 4.51 2.72
N ASP A 33 10.82 5.18 2.99
CA ASP A 33 9.98 5.07 4.18
C ASP A 33 9.25 3.71 4.26
N CYS A 34 9.01 3.06 3.12
CA CYS A 34 8.30 1.80 3.03
C CYS A 34 9.27 0.61 3.07
N SER A 35 9.80 0.34 4.26
CA SER A 35 10.99 -0.50 4.47
C SER A 35 10.79 -1.68 5.43
N ASN A 36 9.56 -2.15 5.63
CA ASN A 36 9.28 -3.34 6.45
C ASN A 36 8.96 -4.56 5.55
N PRO A 37 9.71 -5.67 5.59
CA PRO A 37 10.90 -5.93 6.40
C PRO A 37 12.12 -5.16 5.89
N ALA A 38 12.99 -4.80 6.84
CA ALA A 38 14.23 -4.10 6.54
C ALA A 38 15.06 -4.87 5.51
N GLY A 39 15.52 -4.17 4.48
CA GLY A 39 16.33 -4.75 3.41
C GLY A 39 15.55 -5.42 2.28
N PHE A 40 14.21 -5.34 2.27
CA PHE A 40 13.44 -5.68 1.08
C PHE A 40 13.82 -4.73 -0.08
N PRO A 41 14.33 -5.24 -1.22
CA PRO A 41 14.72 -4.39 -2.34
C PRO A 41 13.51 -3.66 -2.92
N GLN A 42 13.67 -2.41 -3.33
CA GLN A 42 12.61 -1.65 -3.97
C GLN A 42 13.15 -0.67 -5.01
N THR A 43 12.29 -0.23 -5.94
CA THR A 43 12.61 0.89 -6.84
C THR A 43 12.11 2.18 -6.24
N THR A 44 13.03 3.15 -6.08
CA THR A 44 12.66 4.48 -5.59
C THR A 44 11.95 5.29 -6.68
N ALA A 45 10.67 5.61 -6.47
CA ALA A 45 9.93 6.51 -7.34
C ALA A 45 10.49 7.96 -7.24
N ALA A 46 10.22 8.81 -8.22
CA ALA A 46 10.67 10.21 -8.17
C ALA A 46 9.97 10.97 -7.04
N ALA A 47 10.65 11.97 -6.46
CA ALA A 47 10.13 12.78 -5.35
C ALA A 47 9.32 14.02 -5.80
N GLY A 48 9.24 14.32 -7.10
CA GLY A 48 8.52 15.48 -7.66
C GLY A 48 7.80 15.08 -8.95
N GLY A 49 6.75 15.76 -9.40
CA GLY A 49 6.38 17.17 -9.18
C GLY A 49 6.39 17.89 -10.53
N GLY A 50 5.42 17.63 -11.39
CA GLY A 50 5.39 18.17 -12.76
C GLY A 50 4.45 17.49 -13.75
N GLY A 51 3.55 16.59 -13.32
CA GLY A 51 2.56 16.01 -14.22
C GLY A 51 3.13 15.15 -15.35
N THR A 52 4.31 14.57 -15.16
CA THR A 52 4.95 13.73 -16.17
C THR A 52 4.44 12.30 -16.09
N SER A 53 4.27 11.65 -17.26
CA SER A 53 4.09 10.20 -17.29
C SER A 53 5.29 9.51 -16.65
N SER A 54 5.03 8.52 -15.80
CA SER A 54 6.07 7.73 -15.14
C SER A 54 5.87 6.25 -15.46
N ASP A 55 6.98 5.54 -15.64
CA ASP A 55 7.00 4.09 -15.85
C ASP A 55 8.09 3.50 -14.95
N TYR A 56 7.66 2.75 -13.94
CA TYR A 56 8.53 2.17 -12.94
C TYR A 56 8.54 0.66 -13.06
N SER A 57 9.73 0.09 -12.93
CA SER A 57 9.96 -1.34 -12.78
C SER A 57 10.53 -1.61 -11.40
N SER A 58 9.99 -2.58 -10.66
CA SER A 58 10.61 -3.06 -9.43
C SER A 58 11.90 -3.84 -9.72
N PRO A 59 12.72 -4.12 -8.69
CA PRO A 59 13.64 -5.26 -8.72
C PRO A 59 12.92 -6.57 -9.06
N THR A 60 13.70 -7.57 -9.44
CA THR A 60 13.21 -8.94 -9.60
C THR A 60 13.29 -9.67 -8.26
N TYR A 61 12.17 -10.23 -7.82
CA TYR A 61 12.05 -11.00 -6.60
C TYR A 61 11.93 -12.47 -6.92
N SER A 62 12.48 -13.34 -6.09
CA SER A 62 12.08 -14.75 -6.11
C SER A 62 10.65 -14.91 -5.60
N ILE A 63 9.95 -15.95 -6.05
CA ILE A 63 8.62 -16.28 -5.52
C ILE A 63 8.68 -16.54 -4.01
N ALA A 64 9.79 -17.13 -3.52
CA ALA A 64 10.01 -17.34 -2.09
C ALA A 64 10.09 -16.03 -1.30
N GLN A 65 10.68 -14.97 -1.86
CA GLN A 65 10.69 -13.64 -1.23
C GLN A 65 9.28 -13.04 -1.16
N ILE A 66 8.48 -13.19 -2.23
CA ILE A 66 7.09 -12.71 -2.22
C ILE A 66 6.26 -13.47 -1.17
N LEU A 67 6.34 -14.79 -1.14
CA LEU A 67 5.68 -15.63 -0.12
C LEU A 67 6.13 -15.30 1.30
N GLY A 68 7.39 -14.89 1.49
CA GLY A 68 7.88 -14.43 2.79
C GLY A 68 7.18 -13.16 3.30
N VAL A 69 6.61 -12.35 2.39
CA VAL A 69 5.85 -11.14 2.71
C VAL A 69 4.35 -11.45 2.81
N ILE A 70 3.78 -12.05 1.77
CA ILE A 70 2.33 -12.26 1.65
C ILE A 70 1.83 -13.44 2.50
N GLY A 71 2.74 -14.20 3.12
CA GLY A 71 2.43 -15.43 3.84
C GLY A 71 2.38 -16.67 2.95
N THR A 72 1.84 -17.78 3.47
CA THR A 72 1.79 -19.06 2.75
C THR A 72 0.63 -19.16 1.75
N THR A 73 -0.04 -18.05 1.44
CA THR A 73 -1.07 -17.98 0.40
C THR A 73 -0.43 -17.75 -0.96
N ASN A 74 -1.06 -18.23 -2.03
CA ASN A 74 -0.66 -17.86 -3.38
C ASN A 74 -1.38 -16.60 -3.88
N ALA A 75 -2.25 -15.99 -3.08
CA ALA A 75 -2.97 -14.77 -3.43
C ALA A 75 -2.40 -13.59 -2.66
N PHE A 76 -2.37 -12.42 -3.31
CA PHE A 76 -1.93 -11.18 -2.68
C PHE A 76 -2.71 -9.95 -3.17
N THR A 77 -2.65 -8.90 -2.35
CA THR A 77 -3.18 -7.57 -2.65
C THR A 77 -2.02 -6.58 -2.67
N VAL A 78 -2.11 -5.57 -3.52
CA VAL A 78 -1.18 -4.44 -3.55
C VAL A 78 -1.88 -3.22 -2.97
N GLY A 79 -1.29 -2.62 -1.95
CA GLY A 79 -1.68 -1.33 -1.44
C GLY A 79 -1.06 -0.22 -2.28
N LEU A 80 -1.87 0.80 -2.59
CA LEU A 80 -1.44 2.01 -3.28
C LEU A 80 -1.64 3.20 -2.33
N ASP A 81 -0.55 3.79 -1.85
CA ASP A 81 -0.56 5.12 -1.20
C ASP A 81 -0.11 6.12 -2.27
N TYR A 82 -1.06 6.98 -2.63
CA TYR A 82 -0.97 7.85 -3.78
C TYR A 82 -0.85 9.29 -3.30
N ASN A 83 0.07 10.05 -3.88
CA ASN A 83 0.32 11.42 -3.44
C ASN A 83 -0.15 12.40 -4.52
N ASP A 84 -1.15 13.22 -4.20
CA ASP A 84 -1.68 14.23 -5.12
C ASP A 84 -1.54 15.67 -4.63
N THR A 85 -1.52 16.59 -5.58
CA THR A 85 -1.49 18.05 -5.35
C THR A 85 -2.81 18.71 -5.79
N SER A 86 -3.93 17.97 -5.75
CA SER A 86 -5.23 18.38 -6.30
C SER A 86 -5.37 18.37 -7.83
N VAL A 87 -4.38 17.85 -8.56
CA VAL A 87 -4.55 17.52 -9.99
C VAL A 87 -4.81 16.01 -10.11
N PRO A 88 -5.90 15.57 -10.78
CA PRO A 88 -6.17 14.15 -10.97
C PRO A 88 -5.00 13.46 -11.68
N GLN A 89 -4.58 12.30 -11.19
CA GLN A 89 -3.61 11.45 -11.86
C GLN A 89 -4.28 10.15 -12.30
N GLU A 90 -3.70 9.51 -13.30
CA GLU A 90 -4.26 8.30 -13.89
C GLU A 90 -3.31 7.14 -13.70
N LEU A 91 -3.77 6.11 -12.99
CA LEU A 91 -3.14 4.81 -13.08
C LEU A 91 -3.49 4.24 -14.44
N ARG A 92 -2.47 4.01 -15.28
CA ARG A 92 -2.65 3.45 -16.62
C ARG A 92 -2.44 1.95 -16.63
N ARG A 93 -1.44 1.49 -15.89
CA ARG A 93 -1.08 0.08 -15.82
C ARG A 93 -0.48 -0.26 -14.47
N PHE A 94 -0.88 -1.40 -13.93
CA PHE A 94 -0.08 -2.11 -12.95
C PHE A 94 0.01 -3.58 -13.35
N GLU A 95 1.21 -4.14 -13.36
CA GLU A 95 1.45 -5.49 -13.86
C GLU A 95 2.41 -6.25 -12.95
N ALA A 96 2.09 -7.52 -12.71
CA ALA A 96 3.01 -8.50 -12.16
C ALA A 96 3.41 -9.49 -13.26
N VAL A 97 4.70 -9.55 -13.58
CA VAL A 97 5.30 -10.49 -14.53
C VAL A 97 5.96 -11.62 -13.75
N TYR A 98 5.63 -12.85 -14.10
CA TYR A 98 6.11 -14.08 -13.48
C TYR A 98 7.00 -14.83 -14.47
N ASP A 99 8.11 -15.38 -13.99
CA ASP A 99 8.93 -16.38 -14.68
C ASP A 99 9.03 -17.61 -13.80
N ASN A 100 8.84 -18.80 -14.36
CA ASN A 100 8.84 -20.05 -13.59
C ASN A 100 10.25 -20.62 -13.30
N GLY A 101 11.32 -19.91 -13.69
CA GLY A 101 12.70 -20.35 -13.59
C GLY A 101 13.18 -21.23 -14.74
N SER A 102 12.30 -21.60 -15.67
CA SER A 102 12.62 -22.41 -16.87
C SER A 102 12.36 -21.67 -18.18
N GLY A 103 12.19 -20.34 -18.13
CA GLY A 103 11.93 -19.49 -19.30
C GLY A 103 10.48 -19.42 -19.75
N THR A 104 9.53 -19.98 -18.99
CA THR A 104 8.09 -19.75 -19.21
C THR A 104 7.66 -18.53 -18.41
N THR A 105 7.12 -17.54 -19.11
CA THR A 105 6.61 -16.31 -18.50
C THR A 105 5.09 -16.24 -18.55
N SER A 106 4.50 -15.61 -17.53
CA SER A 106 3.09 -15.18 -17.52
C SER A 106 2.99 -13.79 -16.91
N SER A 107 1.87 -13.09 -17.12
CA SER A 107 1.62 -11.83 -16.40
C SER A 107 0.15 -11.67 -16.02
N GLN A 108 -0.07 -10.89 -14.98
CA GLN A 108 -1.38 -10.39 -14.57
C GLN A 108 -1.32 -8.87 -14.60
N VAL A 109 -2.23 -8.26 -15.36
CA VAL A 109 -2.19 -6.84 -15.70
C VAL A 109 -3.53 -6.21 -15.35
N PHE A 110 -3.49 -5.11 -14.63
CA PHE A 110 -4.58 -4.15 -14.53
C PHE A 110 -4.29 -3.04 -15.54
N ASP A 111 -5.01 -3.00 -16.66
CA ASP A 111 -4.81 -2.09 -17.80
C ASP A 111 -6.07 -1.23 -18.06
N VAL A 112 -6.78 -0.89 -16.99
CA VAL A 112 -7.92 0.03 -17.02
C VAL A 112 -7.46 1.41 -16.57
N VAL A 113 -7.44 2.36 -17.49
CA VAL A 113 -7.14 3.77 -17.18
C VAL A 113 -8.11 4.28 -16.13
N THR A 114 -7.59 4.51 -14.92
CA THR A 114 -8.40 4.88 -13.77
C THR A 114 -7.91 6.21 -13.22
N SER A 115 -8.79 7.22 -13.24
CA SER A 115 -8.52 8.47 -12.54
C SER A 115 -8.67 8.24 -11.05
N LEU A 116 -7.59 8.49 -10.31
CA LEU A 116 -7.54 8.31 -8.88
C LEU A 116 -7.63 9.67 -8.19
N LYS A 117 -8.34 9.68 -7.08
CA LYS A 117 -8.43 10.82 -6.18
C LYS A 117 -7.99 10.32 -4.82
N THR A 118 -7.02 10.99 -4.20
CA THR A 118 -6.59 10.62 -2.85
C THR A 118 -7.76 10.64 -1.87
N VAL A 119 -7.72 9.71 -0.93
CA VAL A 119 -8.64 9.62 0.21
C VAL A 119 -7.87 9.97 1.49
N TYR A 120 -6.61 9.58 1.58
CA TYR A 120 -5.71 9.73 2.72
C TYR A 120 -4.35 10.33 2.30
N ASN A 121 -4.39 11.40 1.50
CA ASN A 121 -3.21 12.06 0.93
C ASN A 121 -2.13 12.34 1.99
N GLY A 122 -0.90 11.88 1.73
CA GLY A 122 0.27 12.17 2.56
C GLY A 122 0.23 11.56 3.96
N THR A 123 -0.62 10.56 4.19
CA THR A 123 -0.71 9.87 5.49
C THR A 123 0.14 8.61 5.57
N GLY A 124 0.61 8.10 4.43
CA GLY A 124 1.34 6.83 4.32
C GLY A 124 0.46 5.60 4.51
N PHE A 125 -0.87 5.76 4.34
CA PHE A 125 -1.84 4.68 4.33
C PHE A 125 -2.34 4.45 2.90
N SER A 126 -2.66 3.21 2.55
CA SER A 126 -3.25 2.91 1.24
C SER A 126 -4.50 3.76 0.99
N ASP A 127 -4.55 4.46 -0.13
CA ASP A 127 -5.77 5.04 -0.70
C ASP A 127 -6.59 3.98 -1.44
N PHE A 128 -5.90 3.03 -2.09
CA PHE A 128 -6.51 1.97 -2.89
C PHE A 128 -5.88 0.61 -2.63
N LEU A 129 -6.68 -0.43 -2.87
CA LEU A 129 -6.29 -1.83 -2.81
C LEU A 129 -6.51 -2.47 -4.18
N MET A 130 -5.44 -3.00 -4.77
CA MET A 130 -5.50 -3.79 -5.98
C MET A 130 -5.45 -5.28 -5.64
N SER A 131 -6.54 -6.00 -5.89
CA SER A 131 -6.74 -7.39 -5.47
C SER A 131 -6.98 -8.33 -6.65
N GLY A 132 -6.76 -9.63 -6.41
CA GLY A 132 -7.00 -10.70 -7.40
C GLY A 132 -5.73 -11.32 -7.97
N PHE A 133 -4.55 -10.83 -7.57
CA PHE A 133 -3.29 -11.43 -7.99
C PHE A 133 -3.09 -12.82 -7.41
N LEU A 134 -2.66 -13.74 -8.28
CA LEU A 134 -2.25 -15.09 -7.89
C LEU A 134 -0.80 -15.35 -8.30
N LEU A 135 0.01 -15.99 -7.46
CA LEU A 135 1.28 -16.56 -7.85
C LEU A 135 1.00 -17.82 -8.69
N PRO A 136 1.28 -17.80 -10.02
CA PRO A 136 0.97 -18.92 -10.90
C PRO A 136 1.98 -20.07 -10.76
N TYR A 137 3.13 -19.81 -10.13
CA TYR A 137 4.21 -20.75 -9.94
C TYR A 137 4.62 -20.81 -8.46
N THR A 138 5.23 -21.92 -8.05
CA THR A 138 5.79 -22.10 -6.70
C THR A 138 7.27 -21.75 -6.62
N THR A 139 7.94 -21.58 -7.76
CA THR A 139 9.35 -21.23 -7.89
C THR A 139 9.56 -20.29 -9.08
N GLY A 140 10.72 -19.64 -9.14
CA GLY A 140 11.03 -18.65 -10.15
C GLY A 140 10.96 -17.23 -9.60
N THR A 141 10.55 -16.28 -10.41
CA THR A 141 10.63 -14.85 -10.08
C THR A 141 9.37 -14.06 -10.40
N VAL A 142 9.21 -12.92 -9.71
CA VAL A 142 8.17 -11.92 -9.93
C VAL A 142 8.83 -10.55 -10.13
N LYS A 143 8.30 -9.75 -11.05
CA LYS A 143 8.67 -8.35 -11.24
C LYS A 143 7.40 -7.52 -11.42
N PHE A 144 7.34 -6.36 -10.78
CA PHE A 144 6.21 -5.44 -10.86
C PHE A 144 6.52 -4.25 -11.77
N HIS A 145 5.50 -3.80 -12.48
CA HIS A 145 5.54 -2.67 -13.38
C HIS A 145 4.37 -1.73 -13.08
N ALA A 146 4.63 -0.43 -13.03
CA ALA A 146 3.62 0.58 -12.74
C ALA A 146 3.77 1.77 -13.71
N ALA A 147 2.70 2.10 -14.43
CA ALA A 147 2.68 3.21 -15.36
C ALA A 147 1.58 4.23 -15.02
N TRP A 148 1.96 5.50 -15.04
CA TRP A 148 1.12 6.63 -14.67
C TRP A 148 1.10 7.70 -15.75
N PHE A 149 0.02 8.48 -15.71
CA PHE A 149 -0.01 9.81 -16.27
C PHE A 149 -0.24 10.85 -15.19
N ASN A 150 0.42 11.98 -15.39
CA ASN A 150 0.36 13.13 -14.50
C ASN A 150 0.95 12.91 -13.11
N ASN A 151 1.90 11.97 -12.94
CA ASN A 151 2.48 11.69 -11.62
C ASN A 151 3.06 12.98 -11.00
N ASP A 152 2.57 13.36 -9.82
CA ASP A 152 2.93 14.62 -9.15
C ASP A 152 3.60 14.45 -7.80
N GLY A 153 4.04 13.24 -7.51
CA GLY A 153 4.58 12.88 -6.22
C GLY A 153 4.98 11.42 -6.16
N ARG A 154 5.71 11.10 -5.11
CA ARG A 154 6.10 9.74 -4.83
C ARG A 154 4.87 8.90 -4.51
N ASP A 155 4.51 8.02 -5.44
CA ASP A 155 3.50 6.99 -5.23
C ASP A 155 4.15 5.71 -4.71
N ASN A 156 3.48 5.05 -3.77
CA ASN A 156 3.96 3.86 -3.10
C ASN A 156 3.08 2.65 -3.43
N TYR A 157 3.73 1.56 -3.78
CA TYR A 157 3.12 0.26 -4.07
C TYR A 157 3.72 -0.77 -3.13
N PHE A 158 2.90 -1.30 -2.24
CA PHE A 158 3.35 -2.25 -1.23
C PHE A 158 2.52 -3.53 -1.22
N LEU A 159 3.18 -4.63 -0.89
CA LEU A 159 2.56 -5.97 -0.91
C LEU A 159 1.90 -6.23 0.43
N ILE A 160 0.60 -6.46 0.45
CA ILE A 160 -0.13 -6.69 1.70
C ILE A 160 0.05 -8.13 2.18
N GLY A 161 0.61 -8.27 3.39
CA GLY A 161 0.80 -9.51 4.13
C GLY A 161 -0.50 -10.24 4.51
N ALA A 162 -0.40 -11.55 4.78
CA ALA A 162 -1.54 -12.39 5.21
C ALA A 162 -2.18 -11.95 6.54
N GLU A 163 -1.48 -11.15 7.35
CA GLU A 163 -2.02 -10.58 8.59
C GLU A 163 -1.70 -9.09 8.60
N PRO A 164 -2.56 -8.24 8.00
CA PRO A 164 -2.45 -6.82 8.24
C PRO A 164 -2.69 -6.58 9.72
N THR A 165 -1.64 -6.14 10.42
CA THR A 165 -1.82 -5.52 11.72
C THR A 165 -2.65 -4.27 11.49
N ILE A 166 -3.97 -4.36 11.67
CA ILE A 166 -4.84 -3.18 11.52
C ILE A 166 -4.43 -2.17 12.60
N HIS A 167 -3.62 -1.20 12.20
CA HIS A 167 -3.24 -0.06 13.02
C HIS A 167 -4.38 0.96 12.99
N VAL A 168 -5.47 0.67 13.69
CA VAL A 168 -6.49 1.71 13.97
C VAL A 168 -5.80 2.80 14.79
N PRO A 169 -5.72 4.06 14.32
CA PRO A 169 -5.20 5.14 15.15
C PRO A 169 -6.05 5.16 16.42
N GLU A 170 -5.43 4.98 17.58
CA GLU A 170 -6.16 5.11 18.83
C GLU A 170 -6.85 6.48 18.81
N PRO A 171 -8.19 6.55 18.86
CA PRO A 171 -8.85 7.83 18.87
C PRO A 171 -8.34 8.56 20.11
N ALA A 172 -7.87 9.80 19.92
CA ALA A 172 -7.33 10.68 20.97
C ALA A 172 -8.23 10.83 22.22
N MET A 173 -9.43 10.26 22.19
CA MET A 173 -10.36 10.08 23.31
C MET A 173 -9.81 9.24 24.48
N LEU A 174 -8.85 8.32 24.27
CA LEU A 174 -8.28 7.55 25.39
C LEU A 174 -7.45 8.44 26.34
N GLY A 175 -6.72 9.41 25.79
CA GLY A 175 -6.01 10.42 26.59
C GLY A 175 -6.94 11.39 27.33
N LEU A 176 -8.09 11.72 26.72
CA LEU A 176 -9.07 12.64 27.31
C LEU A 176 -9.85 12.00 28.48
N LEU A 177 -10.14 10.69 28.42
CA LEU A 177 -10.77 9.97 29.53
C LEU A 177 -9.83 9.85 30.75
N GLY A 178 -8.54 9.60 30.50
CA GLY A 178 -7.52 9.49 31.56
C GLY A 178 -7.30 10.82 32.30
N LEU A 179 -7.24 11.94 31.57
CA LEU A 179 -7.11 13.27 32.15
C LEU A 179 -8.41 13.75 32.84
N GLY A 180 -9.58 13.43 32.29
CA GLY A 180 -10.87 13.78 32.87
C GLY A 180 -11.14 13.13 34.24
N ALA A 181 -10.79 11.85 34.38
CA ALA A 181 -10.93 11.13 35.65
C ALA A 181 -9.96 11.65 36.74
N ALA A 182 -8.74 12.02 36.36
CA ALA A 182 -7.78 12.63 37.29
C ALA A 182 -8.27 14.01 37.78
N ALA A 183 -8.78 14.86 36.88
CA ALA A 183 -9.30 16.18 37.23
C ALA A 183 -10.50 16.11 38.19
N LEU A 184 -11.43 15.16 37.99
CA LEU A 184 -12.57 14.94 38.87
C LEU A 184 -12.15 14.35 40.24
N GLY A 185 -11.11 13.50 40.26
CA GLY A 185 -10.53 12.97 41.50
C GLY A 185 -9.88 14.05 42.39
N PHE A 186 -9.19 15.01 41.79
CA PHE A 186 -8.60 16.15 42.52
C PHE A 186 -9.66 17.16 43.00
N ALA A 187 -10.73 17.39 42.23
CA ALA A 187 -11.83 18.27 42.63
C ALA A 187 -12.67 17.68 43.78
N GLY A 188 -12.86 16.35 43.81
CA GLY A 188 -13.62 15.65 44.86
C GLY A 188 -12.93 15.64 46.23
N ARG A 189 -11.59 15.61 46.28
CA ARG A 189 -10.83 15.63 47.55
C ARG A 189 -10.85 16.99 48.25
N ARG A 190 -11.02 18.10 47.51
CA ARG A 190 -11.11 19.45 48.09
C ARG A 190 -12.43 19.74 48.81
N ARG A 191 -13.50 18.96 48.58
CA ARG A 191 -14.82 19.16 49.21
C ARG A 191 -15.04 18.38 50.51
N ARG A 192 -14.11 17.52 50.92
CA ARG A 192 -14.21 16.72 52.18
C ARG A 192 -13.34 17.26 53.33
N THR A 193 -12.78 18.46 53.16
CA THR A 193 -12.02 19.16 54.20
C THR A 193 -12.57 20.58 54.39
N SER A 194 -13.78 20.67 54.92
CA SER A 194 -14.35 21.84 55.62
C SER A 194 -15.49 21.36 56.50
#